data_AF-A0A7L4TCT4-F1
#
_entry.id   AF-A0A7L4TCT4-F1
#
_cell.length_a   1.000
_cell.length_b   1.000
_cell.length_c   1.000
_cell.angle_alpha   90.00
_cell.angle_beta   90.00
_cell.angle_gamma   90.00
#
_symmetry.space_group_name_H-M   'P 1'
#
loop_
_entity.id
_entity.type
_entity.pdbx_description
1 polymer ?
#
loop_
_entity_poly.entity_id
_entity_poly.type
_entity_poly.pdbx_seq_one_letter_code
_entity_poly.pdbx_strand_id
1 'polypeptide(L)' 'LLEFQTNHPEQLSSFYVIEAEDKDKVKQYDIETFPTMLILSGEHIHLRLEGPQRKDNIISNLTNMINTQKNQLEL' A
#
# COMPACT_ATOMS: atom_id res chain seq x y z
N LEU A 1 4.44 -3.28 9.27
CA LEU A 1 3.92 -4.04 8.11
C LEU A 1 3.78 -5.51 8.45
N LEU A 2 4.83 -6.19 8.92
CA LEU A 2 4.73 -7.54 9.48
C LEU A 2 3.60 -7.68 10.51
N GLU A 3 3.52 -6.76 11.48
CA GLU A 3 2.41 -6.71 12.45
C GLU A 3 1.02 -6.66 11.79
N PHE A 4 0.89 -5.92 10.70
CA PHE A 4 -0.37 -5.83 9.96
C PHE A 4 -0.67 -7.12 9.21
N GLN A 5 0.33 -7.74 8.58
CA GLN A 5 0.18 -9.05 7.93
C GLN A 5 -0.16 -10.15 8.95
N THR A 6 0.39 -10.09 10.16
CA THR A 6 0.03 -11.01 11.25
C THR A 6 -1.45 -10.88 11.62
N ASN A 7 -1.98 -9.66 11.64
CA ASN A 7 -3.37 -9.40 12.03
C ASN A 7 -4.37 -9.57 10.87
N HIS A 8 -3.90 -9.47 9.61
CA HIS A 8 -4.72 -9.53 8.39
C HIS A 8 -4.03 -10.34 7.28
N PRO A 9 -3.75 -11.64 7.51
CA PRO A 9 -2.96 -12.45 6.58
C PRO A 9 -3.65 -12.62 5.21
N GLU A 10 -4.98 -12.57 5.14
CA GLU A 10 -5.74 -12.68 3.90
C GLU A 10 -5.79 -11.39 3.05
N GLN A 11 -5.31 -10.25 3.57
CA GLN A 11 -5.49 -8.93 2.94
C GLN A 11 -4.20 -8.42 2.24
N LEU A 12 -3.04 -9.01 2.54
CA LEU A 12 -1.75 -8.63 1.96
C LEU A 12 -0.95 -9.88 1.57
N SER A 13 -1.11 -10.31 0.32
CA SER A 13 -0.49 -11.52 -0.22
C SER A 13 1.01 -11.38 -0.51
N SER A 14 1.49 -10.16 -0.77
CA SER A 14 2.85 -9.92 -1.26
C SER A 14 3.36 -8.55 -0.85
N PHE A 15 4.65 -8.46 -0.54
CA PHE A 15 5.35 -7.22 -0.25
C PHE A 15 6.58 -7.12 -1.15
N TYR A 16 6.66 -6.06 -1.94
CA TYR A 16 7.76 -5.80 -2.86
C TYR A 16 8.48 -4.52 -2.44
N VAL A 17 9.82 -4.58 -2.38
CA VAL A 17 10.67 -3.40 -2.25
C VAL A 17 11.26 -3.14 -3.63
N ILE A 18 11.05 -1.93 -4.14
CA ILE A 18 11.50 -1.50 -5.46
C ILE A 18 12.49 -0.37 -5.24
N GLU A 19 13.69 -0.53 -5.80
CA GLU A 19 14.73 0.50 -5.77
C GLU A 19 14.40 1.65 -6.73
N ALA A 20 14.86 2.85 -6.42
CA ALA A 20 14.57 4.04 -7.23
C ALA A 20 15.14 3.94 -8.67
N GLU A 21 16.14 3.08 -8.87
CA GLU A 21 16.77 2.81 -10.17
C GLU A 21 15.91 1.90 -11.07
N ASP A 22 14.88 1.23 -10.55
CA ASP A 22 13.91 0.46 -11.35
C ASP A 22 12.96 1.42 -12.09
N LYS A 23 13.47 1.96 -13.19
CA LYS A 23 12.80 2.98 -14.01
C LYS A 23 11.46 2.51 -14.55
N ASP A 24 11.29 1.22 -14.82
CA ASP A 24 10.06 0.71 -15.40
C ASP A 24 8.92 0.82 -14.39
N LYS A 25 9.15 0.41 -13.14
CA LYS A 25 8.14 0.51 -12.08
C LYS A 25 7.91 1.94 -11.61
N VAL A 26 8.98 2.72 -11.44
CA VAL A 26 8.90 4.14 -11.07
C VAL A 26 8.08 4.92 -12.11
N LYS A 27 8.32 4.68 -13.41
CA LYS A 27 7.57 5.32 -14.49
C LYS A 27 6.14 4.79 -14.61
N GLN A 28 5.95 3.46 -14.51
CA GLN A 28 4.63 2.83 -14.61
C GLN A 28 3.65 3.44 -13.60
N TYR A 29 4.11 3.71 -12.38
CA TYR A 29 3.28 4.25 -11.31
C TYR A 29 3.49 5.73 -11.06
N ASP A 30 4.12 6.46 -11.98
CA ASP A 30 4.32 7.92 -11.89
C ASP A 30 4.81 8.38 -10.51
N ILE A 31 5.94 7.84 -10.07
CA ILE A 31 6.51 8.09 -8.75
C ILE A 31 7.50 9.25 -8.82
N GLU A 32 7.10 10.40 -8.27
CA GLU A 32 7.93 11.60 -8.22
C GLU A 32 8.58 11.84 -6.85
N THR A 33 8.01 11.26 -5.78
CA THR A 33 8.48 11.43 -4.40
C THR A 33 8.97 10.12 -3.81
N PHE A 34 10.04 10.19 -3.02
CA PHE A 34 10.59 9.05 -2.29
C PHE A 34 10.71 9.34 -0.78
N PRO A 35 10.52 8.32 0.08
CA PRO A 35 9.98 7.00 -0.23
C PRO A 35 8.49 7.06 -0.61
N THR A 36 8.00 6.08 -1.38
CA THR A 36 6.56 5.92 -1.68
C THR A 36 6.11 4.49 -1.42
N MET A 37 4.94 4.34 -0.81
CA MET A 37 4.27 3.06 -0.58
C MET A 37 2.96 3.03 -1.37
N LEU A 38 2.77 1.96 -2.15
CA LEU A 38 1.54 1.68 -2.89
C LEU A 38 0.90 0.39 -2.40
N ILE A 39 -0.42 0.37 -2.31
CA ILE A 39 -1.22 -0.85 -2.16
C ILE A 39 -2.05 -1.04 -3.42
N LEU A 40 -1.87 -2.18 -4.07
CA LEU A 40 -2.38 -2.45 -5.41
C LEU A 40 -3.22 -3.73 -5.45
N SER A 41 -4.25 -3.74 -6.29
CA SER A 41 -4.93 -4.96 -6.75
C SER A 41 -4.95 -4.96 -8.28
N GLY A 42 -4.10 -5.78 -8.89
CA GLY A 42 -3.80 -5.67 -10.32
C GLY A 42 -3.18 -4.31 -10.64
N GLU A 43 -3.83 -3.54 -11.52
CA GLU A 43 -3.40 -2.18 -11.89
C GLU A 43 -4.06 -1.08 -11.05
N HIS A 44 -4.99 -1.44 -10.16
CA HIS A 44 -5.72 -0.46 -9.36
C HIS A 44 -4.95 -0.09 -8.09
N ILE A 45 -4.76 1.21 -7.86
CA ILE A 45 -4.09 1.76 -6.67
C ILE A 45 -5.15 2.04 -5.59
N HIS A 46 -5.16 1.24 -4.52
CA HIS A 46 -6.04 1.44 -3.37
C HIS A 46 -5.51 2.47 -2.38
N LEU A 47 -4.18 2.54 -2.25
CA LEU A 47 -3.53 3.46 -1.34
C LEU A 47 -2.19 3.92 -1.93
N ARG A 48 -1.92 5.22 -1.82
CA ARG A 48 -0.63 5.83 -2.14
C ARG A 48 -0.21 6.70 -0.97
N LEU A 49 0.94 6.41 -0.39
CA LEU A 49 1.56 7.20 0.66
C LEU A 49 2.92 7.68 0.17
N GLU A 50 3.06 9.00 0.03
CA GLU A 50 4.28 9.63 -0.47
C GLU A 50 5.07 10.27 0.69
N GLY A 51 6.38 10.24 0.55
CA GLY A 51 7.33 10.81 1.50
C GLY A 51 7.46 10.02 2.80
N PRO A 52 8.27 10.53 3.74
CA PRO A 52 8.49 9.88 5.03
C PRO A 52 7.20 9.79 5.86
N GLN A 53 6.82 8.59 6.26
CA GLN A 53 5.64 8.33 7.08
C GLN A 53 6.01 7.70 8.42
N ARG A 54 5.33 8.11 9.50
CA ARG A 54 5.43 7.42 10.79
C ARG A 54 4.68 6.10 10.75
N LYS A 55 5.17 5.10 11.49
CA LYS A 55 4.54 3.77 11.59
C LYS A 55 3.03 3.85 11.83
N ASP A 56 2.62 4.61 12.82
CA ASP A 56 1.21 4.68 13.23
C ASP A 56 0.31 5.23 12.11
N ASN A 57 0.82 6.17 11.31
CA ASN A 57 0.10 6.69 10.15
C ASN A 57 -0.05 5.62 9.07
N ILE A 58 1.01 4.86 8.78
CA ILE A 58 0.96 3.76 7.81
C ILE A 58 -0.10 2.74 8.24
N ILE A 59 -0.06 2.29 9.51
CA ILE A 59 -1.02 1.30 10.03
C ILE A 59 -2.44 1.83 9.98
N SER A 60 -2.68 3.08 10.39
CA SER A 60 -4.01 3.68 10.35
C SER A 60 -4.59 3.74 8.94
N ASN A 61 -3.79 4.15 7.95
CA ASN A 61 -4.24 4.19 6.54
C ASN A 61 -4.57 2.79 6.01
N LEU A 62 -3.74 1.80 6.31
CA LEU A 62 -3.98 0.41 5.90
C LEU A 62 -5.27 -0.16 6.52
N THR A 63 -5.49 0.08 7.81
CA THR A 63 -6.70 -0.37 8.51
C THR A 63 -7.95 0.30 7.95
N ASN A 64 -7.89 1.61 7.69
CA ASN A 64 -8.99 2.35 7.09
C ASN A 64 -9.34 1.80 5.70
N MET A 65 -8.33 1.55 4.87
CA MET A 65 -8.51 0.96 3.53
C MET A 65 -9.25 -0.38 3.59
N ILE A 66 -8.84 -1.30 4.48
CA ILE A 66 -9.52 -2.60 4.65
C ILE A 66 -10.98 -2.40 5.08
N ASN A 67 -11.23 -1.53 6.06
CA ASN A 67 -12.57 -1.31 6.56
C ASN A 67 -13.49 -0.72 5.48
N THR A 68 -12.99 0.18 4.64
CA THR A 68 -13.74 0.69 3.49
C THR A 68 -14.07 -0.40 2.49
N GLN A 69 -13.15 -1.31 2.18
CA GLN A 69 -13.40 -2.42 1.26
C GLN A 69 -14.44 -3.41 1.79
N LYS A 70 -14.40 -3.73 3.10
CA LYS A 70 -15.40 -4.60 3.73
C LYS A 70 -16.81 -4.02 3.61
N ASN A 71 -16.97 -2.72 3.89
CA ASN A 71 -18.27 -2.07 3.82
C ASN A 71 -18.85 -2.01 2.39
N GLN A 72 -18.01 -2.05 1.35
CA GLN A 72 -18.46 -2.10 -0.05
C GLN A 72 -18.92 -3.49 -0.51
N LEU A 73 -18.57 -4.55 0.23
CA LEU A 73 -18.97 -5.94 -0.06
C LEU A 73 -20.25 -6.36 0.66
N GLU A 74 -20.72 -5.57 1.63
CA GLU A 74 -21.94 -5.81 2.40
C GLU A 74 -23.18 -5.03 1.88
N LEU A 75 -23.05 -4.37 0.72
CA LEU A 75 -24.12 -3.65 0.00
C LEU A 75 -24.36 -4.27 -1.38
#